data_AF-X0SU18-F1
#
_entry.id   AF-X0SU18-F1
#
_cell.length_a   1.000
_cell.length_b   1.000
_cell.length_c   1.000
_cell.angle_alpha   90.00
_cell.angle_beta   90.00
_cell.angle_gamma   90.00
#
_symmetry.space_group_name_H-M   'P 1'
#
loop_
_entity.id
_entity.type
_entity.pdbx_description
1 polymer ?
#
loop_
_entity_poly.entity_id
_entity_poly.type
_entity_poly.pdbx_seq_one_letter_code
_entity_poly.pdbx_strand_id
1 'polypeptide(L)'
;ISSLNGVDAALIVTEPTLSAISDFKKVYEVAKIFGIKVFVCINKYDLNLDNTREIEDFSKNNDIELIGKVPYDDQVSIYLSQKKFIVDSKGSEAGEAISQMWENIKGYLYSK
;
A
#
# COMPACT_ATOMS: atom_id res chain seq x y z
N ILE A 1 -5.38 -16.69 4.96
CA ILE A 1 -4.51 -15.55 5.36
C ILE A 1 -4.23 -15.69 6.85
N SER A 2 -3.19 -16.45 7.25
CA SER A 2 -2.92 -16.74 8.67
C SER A 2 -2.24 -15.58 9.41
N SER A 3 -1.63 -14.65 8.67
CA SER A 3 -0.88 -13.51 9.19
C SER A 3 -1.74 -12.40 9.78
N LEU A 4 -3.06 -12.44 9.59
CA LEU A 4 -3.99 -11.46 10.14
C LEU A 4 -4.38 -11.75 11.60
N ASN A 5 -4.07 -12.94 12.12
CA ASN A 5 -4.46 -13.28 13.48
C ASN A 5 -3.61 -12.51 14.52
N GLY A 6 -4.26 -11.80 15.44
CA GLY A 6 -3.61 -11.13 16.57
C GLY A 6 -2.88 -9.83 16.24
N VAL A 7 -3.14 -9.21 15.09
CA VAL A 7 -2.57 -7.90 14.72
C VAL A 7 -3.55 -6.76 15.05
N ASP A 8 -3.02 -5.60 15.44
CA ASP A 8 -3.83 -4.39 15.70
C ASP A 8 -4.31 -3.73 14.40
N ALA A 9 -3.51 -3.84 13.33
CA ALA A 9 -3.80 -3.27 12.02
C ALA A 9 -3.16 -4.06 10.88
N ALA A 10 -3.69 -3.90 9.67
CA ALA A 10 -3.15 -4.45 8.44
C ALA A 10 -3.00 -3.36 7.36
N LEU A 11 -1.81 -3.23 6.78
CA LEU A 11 -1.57 -2.43 5.58
C LEU A 11 -1.58 -3.34 4.35
N ILE A 12 -2.59 -3.19 3.48
CA ILE A 12 -2.66 -3.93 2.23
C ILE A 12 -1.94 -3.14 1.13
N VAL A 13 -0.95 -3.78 0.51
CA VAL A 13 -0.24 -3.25 -0.67
C VAL A 13 -0.88 -3.84 -1.91
N THR A 14 -1.38 -3.01 -2.82
CA THR A 14 -1.95 -3.45 -4.10
C THR A 14 -1.35 -2.68 -5.27
N GLU A 15 -1.45 -3.19 -6.50
CA GLU A 15 -1.07 -2.48 -7.73
C GLU A 15 -2.29 -2.40 -8.66
N PRO A 16 -2.35 -1.46 -9.63
CA PRO A 16 -3.56 -1.21 -10.43
C PRO A 16 -3.78 -2.26 -11.55
N THR A 17 -3.70 -3.54 -11.20
CA THR A 17 -4.03 -4.69 -12.05
C THR A 17 -5.33 -5.34 -11.59
N LEU A 18 -6.12 -5.89 -12.52
CA LEU A 18 -7.42 -6.50 -12.19
C LEU A 18 -7.32 -7.64 -11.17
N SER A 19 -6.26 -8.45 -11.25
CA SER A 19 -5.99 -9.52 -10.28
C SER A 19 -5.68 -8.97 -8.89
N ALA A 20 -4.82 -7.94 -8.80
CA ALA A 20 -4.45 -7.34 -7.53
C ALA A 20 -5.64 -6.60 -6.87
N ILE A 21 -6.52 -5.99 -7.67
CA ILE A 21 -7.79 -5.42 -7.18
C ILE A 21 -8.70 -6.50 -6.61
N SER A 22 -8.86 -7.62 -7.33
CA SER A 22 -9.65 -8.77 -6.85
C SER A 22 -9.12 -9.30 -5.52
N ASP A 23 -7.80 -9.45 -5.41
CA ASP A 23 -7.15 -9.96 -4.20
C ASP A 23 -7.18 -8.95 -3.04
N PHE A 24 -7.00 -7.66 -3.31
CA PHE A 24 -7.20 -6.58 -2.35
C PHE A 24 -8.58 -6.65 -1.70
N LYS A 25 -9.65 -6.75 -2.51
CA LYS A 25 -11.02 -6.86 -2.02
C LYS A 25 -11.20 -8.10 -1.14
N LYS A 26 -10.68 -9.27 -1.54
CA LYS A 26 -10.74 -10.50 -0.72
C LYS A 26 -10.00 -10.36 0.61
N VAL A 27 -8.79 -9.80 0.59
CA VAL A 27 -7.98 -9.61 1.81
C VAL A 27 -8.69 -8.64 2.77
N TYR A 28 -9.26 -7.55 2.25
CA TYR A 28 -10.05 -6.61 3.03
C TYR A 28 -11.27 -7.29 3.68
N GLU A 29 -12.06 -8.08 2.93
CA GLU A 29 -13.21 -8.78 3.50
C GLU A 29 -12.81 -9.72 4.64
N VAL A 30 -11.70 -10.44 4.51
CA VAL A 30 -11.18 -11.29 5.59
C VAL A 30 -10.76 -10.45 6.79
N ALA A 31 -9.98 -9.38 6.60
CA ALA A 31 -9.54 -8.51 7.69
C ALA A 31 -10.72 -7.85 8.42
N LYS A 32 -11.76 -7.45 7.67
CA LYS A 32 -13.01 -6.91 8.19
C LYS A 32 -13.76 -7.90 9.08
N ILE A 33 -13.83 -9.18 8.69
CA ILE A 33 -14.45 -10.23 9.53
C ILE A 33 -13.75 -10.35 10.89
N PHE A 34 -12.42 -10.20 10.91
CA PHE A 34 -11.63 -10.21 12.15
C PHE A 34 -11.67 -8.88 12.92
N GLY A 35 -12.37 -7.86 12.42
CA GLY A 35 -12.43 -6.54 13.04
C GLY A 35 -11.11 -5.79 13.06
N ILE A 36 -10.18 -6.13 12.16
CA ILE A 36 -8.84 -5.53 12.09
C ILE A 36 -8.93 -4.18 11.40
N LYS A 37 -8.24 -3.15 11.92
CA LYS A 37 -8.11 -1.86 11.23
C LYS A 37 -7.30 -2.04 9.95
N VAL A 38 -7.89 -1.69 8.81
CA VAL A 38 -7.25 -1.84 7.49
C VAL A 38 -6.81 -0.49 6.96
N PHE A 39 -5.59 -0.48 6.41
CA PHE A 39 -5.00 0.59 5.62
C PHE A 39 -4.68 0.06 4.23
N VAL A 40 -4.54 0.95 3.26
CA VAL A 40 -4.12 0.57 1.90
C VAL A 40 -3.03 1.48 1.37
N CYS A 41 -2.13 0.95 0.55
CA CYS A 41 -1.29 1.74 -0.34
C CYS A 41 -1.30 1.16 -1.76
N ILE A 42 -1.13 2.04 -2.75
CA ILE A 42 -1.15 1.68 -4.16
C ILE A 42 0.27 1.73 -4.71
N ASN A 43 0.85 0.56 -4.94
CA ASN A 43 2.14 0.38 -5.57
C ASN A 43 2.03 0.53 -7.09
N LYS A 44 3.01 1.19 -7.71
CA LYS A 44 3.08 1.46 -9.16
C LYS A 44 1.75 2.06 -9.69
N TYR A 45 1.20 3.04 -8.97
CA TYR A 45 -0.16 3.55 -9.20
C TYR A 45 -0.37 4.13 -10.62
N ASP A 46 0.71 4.57 -11.24
CA ASP A 46 0.79 5.18 -12.56
C ASP A 46 0.76 4.17 -13.71
N LEU A 47 0.80 2.85 -13.44
CA LEU A 47 0.65 1.83 -14.48
C LEU A 47 -0.74 1.84 -15.13
N ASN A 48 -1.79 2.16 -14.36
CA ASN A 48 -3.14 2.33 -14.88
C ASN A 48 -3.95 3.24 -13.94
N LEU A 49 -4.17 4.48 -14.37
CA LEU A 49 -4.84 5.49 -13.54
C LEU A 49 -6.33 5.22 -13.31
N ASP A 50 -7.01 4.53 -14.23
CA ASP A 50 -8.43 4.19 -14.07
C ASP A 50 -8.62 3.09 -13.03
N ASN A 51 -7.76 2.07 -13.05
CA ASN A 51 -7.72 1.04 -12.01
C ASN A 51 -7.25 1.61 -10.66
N THR A 52 -6.33 2.58 -10.65
CA THR A 52 -5.96 3.30 -9.42
C THR A 52 -7.17 4.03 -8.83
N ARG A 53 -7.98 4.70 -9.65
CA ARG A 53 -9.25 5.31 -9.20
C ARG A 53 -10.21 4.27 -8.64
N GLU A 54 -10.31 3.09 -9.25
CA GLU A 54 -11.14 2.00 -8.70
C GLU A 54 -10.70 1.61 -7.29
N ILE A 55 -9.38 1.51 -7.04
CA ILE A 55 -8.85 1.21 -5.70
C ILE A 55 -9.15 2.36 -4.73
N GLU A 56 -8.95 3.62 -5.14
CA GLU A 56 -9.24 4.81 -4.33
C GLU A 56 -10.74 4.88 -3.96
N ASP A 57 -11.63 4.68 -4.92
CA ASP A 57 -13.08 4.71 -4.73
C ASP A 57 -13.55 3.55 -3.85
N PHE A 58 -13.05 2.33 -4.07
CA PHE A 58 -13.37 1.20 -3.21
C PHE A 58 -12.92 1.46 -1.77
N SER A 59 -11.73 2.01 -1.59
CA SER A 59 -11.17 2.31 -0.26
C SER A 59 -11.99 3.36 0.46
N LYS A 60 -12.33 4.45 -0.24
CA LYS A 60 -13.20 5.52 0.30
C LYS A 60 -14.59 5.00 0.69
N ASN A 61 -15.21 4.18 -0.15
CA ASN A 61 -16.56 3.63 0.11
C ASN A 61 -16.60 2.62 1.26
N ASN A 62 -15.44 2.16 1.72
CA ASN A 62 -15.28 1.17 2.78
C ASN A 62 -14.55 1.71 4.02
N ASP A 63 -14.37 3.04 4.12
CA ASP A 63 -13.65 3.69 5.22
C ASP A 63 -12.24 3.12 5.45
N ILE A 64 -11.55 2.79 4.35
CA ILE A 64 -10.15 2.33 4.34
C ILE A 64 -9.25 3.53 4.04
N GLU A 65 -8.34 3.86 4.96
CA GLU A 65 -7.40 4.96 4.75
C GLU A 65 -6.30 4.60 3.75
N LEU A 66 -6.18 5.43 2.72
CA LEU A 66 -5.09 5.41 1.77
C LEU A 66 -3.86 6.08 2.37
N ILE A 67 -2.86 5.28 2.72
CA ILE A 67 -1.60 5.75 3.33
C ILE A 67 -0.68 6.44 2.31
N GLY A 68 -0.79 6.05 1.04
CA GLY A 68 -0.07 6.69 -0.04
C GLY A 68 -0.01 5.86 -1.31
N LYS A 69 0.72 6.40 -2.29
CA LYS A 69 0.92 5.80 -3.60
C LYS A 69 2.39 5.83 -3.95
N VAL A 70 2.90 4.74 -4.53
CA VAL A 70 4.29 4.62 -4.98
C VAL A 70 4.28 4.65 -6.51
N PRO A 71 4.97 5.59 -7.18
CA PRO A 71 5.08 5.56 -8.63
C PRO A 71 5.93 4.38 -9.10
N TYR A 72 5.80 4.01 -10.37
CA TYR A 72 6.70 3.07 -11.01
C TYR A 72 8.10 3.69 -11.11
N ASP A 73 9.11 2.97 -10.64
CA ASP A 73 10.50 3.43 -10.63
C ASP A 73 11.45 2.27 -10.94
N ASP A 74 12.14 2.35 -12.08
CA ASP A 74 13.12 1.35 -12.52
C ASP A 74 14.30 1.21 -11.54
N GLN A 75 14.59 2.24 -10.75
CA GLN A 75 15.64 2.18 -9.73
C GLN A 75 15.35 1.13 -8.66
N VAL A 76 14.07 0.80 -8.40
CA VAL A 76 13.70 -0.25 -7.43
C VAL A 76 14.36 -1.58 -7.80
N SER A 77 14.24 -1.99 -9.07
CA SER A 77 14.84 -3.24 -9.57
C SER A 77 16.36 -3.20 -9.51
N ILE A 78 16.97 -2.05 -9.83
CA ILE A 78 18.42 -1.85 -9.78
C ILE A 78 18.93 -2.00 -8.34
N TYR A 79 18.30 -1.34 -7.36
CA TYR A 79 18.70 -1.40 -5.96
C TYR A 79 18.53 -2.80 -5.37
N LEU A 80 17.42 -3.48 -5.70
CA LEU A 80 17.20 -4.87 -5.29
C LEU A 80 18.29 -5.81 -5.83
N SER A 81 18.71 -5.65 -7.09
CA SER A 81 19.80 -6.44 -7.68
C SER A 81 21.14 -6.24 -6.96
N GLN A 82 21.32 -5.08 -6.33
CA GLN A 82 22.50 -4.73 -5.55
C GLN A 82 22.35 -5.04 -4.04
N LYS A 83 21.23 -5.66 -3.63
CA LYS A 83 20.88 -5.90 -2.21
C LYS A 83 20.84 -4.62 -1.37
N LYS A 84 20.37 -3.52 -1.97
CA LYS A 84 20.18 -2.23 -1.30
C LYS A 84 18.69 -1.90 -1.20
N PHE A 85 18.32 -1.03 -0.27
CA PHE A 85 16.96 -0.54 -0.14
C PHE A 85 16.77 0.73 -0.96
N ILE A 86 15.64 0.83 -1.66
CA ILE A 86 15.36 1.99 -2.51
C ILE A 86 15.23 3.30 -1.71
N VAL A 87 14.85 3.22 -0.44
CA VAL A 87 14.78 4.36 0.49
C VAL A 87 16.14 5.00 0.77
N ASP A 88 17.24 4.30 0.49
CA ASP A 88 18.61 4.85 0.60
C ASP A 88 19.03 5.62 -0.67
N SER A 89 18.23 5.57 -1.74
CA SER A 89 18.53 6.26 -3.00
C SER A 89 18.26 7.75 -2.91
N LYS A 90 19.21 8.57 -3.35
CA LYS A 90 19.00 10.01 -3.51
C LYS A 90 18.30 10.26 -4.85
N GLY A 91 17.02 10.64 -4.82
CA GLY A 91 16.23 10.98 -6.00
C GLY A 91 15.44 9.82 -6.62
N SER A 92 15.12 8.78 -5.84
CA SER A 92 14.10 7.81 -6.24
C SER A 92 12.73 8.29 -5.77
N GLU A 93 11.81 8.52 -6.70
CA GLU A 93 10.44 8.89 -6.36
C GLU A 93 9.74 7.78 -5.57
N ALA A 94 10.04 6.51 -5.87
CA ALA A 94 9.52 5.39 -5.09
C ALA A 94 10.09 5.36 -3.67
N GLY A 95 11.39 5.62 -3.50
CA GLY A 95 12.05 5.69 -2.19
C GLY A 95 11.49 6.83 -1.32
N GLU A 96 11.28 8.00 -1.92
CA GLU A 96 10.67 9.16 -1.25
C GLU A 96 9.21 8.87 -0.87
N ALA A 97 8.42 8.29 -1.78
CA ALA A 97 7.03 7.91 -1.52
C ALA A 97 6.91 6.89 -0.38
N ILE A 98 7.78 5.87 -0.34
CA ILE A 98 7.81 4.87 0.74
C ILE A 98 8.17 5.53 2.08
N SER A 99 9.13 6.44 2.08
CA SER A 99 9.52 7.19 3.28
C SER A 99 8.36 8.06 3.81
N GLN A 100 7.63 8.73 2.92
CA GLN A 100 6.46 9.51 3.29
C GLN A 100 5.31 8.65 3.81
N MET A 101 5.07 7.47 3.21
CA MET A 101 4.06 6.52 3.70
C MET A 101 4.36 6.04 5.13
N TRP A 102 5.63 5.88 5.48
CA TRP A 102 6.03 5.55 6.84
C TRP A 102 5.66 6.64 7.84
N GLU A 103 5.86 7.92 7.49
CA GLU A 103 5.43 9.03 8.34
C GLU A 103 3.90 9.07 8.48
N ASN A 104 3.17 8.84 7.38
CA ASN A 104 1.71 8.82 7.39
C ASN A 104 1.15 7.72 8.30
N ILE A 105 1.65 6.48 8.17
CA ILE A 105 1.14 5.36 8.98
C ILE A 105 1.48 5.54 10.47
N LYS A 106 2.65 6.07 10.81
CA LYS A 106 2.96 6.43 12.21
C LYS A 106 1.96 7.46 12.75
N GLY A 107 1.58 8.44 11.93
CA GLY A 107 0.55 9.41 12.29
C GLY A 107 -0.77 8.76 12.67
N TYR A 108 -1.22 7.75 11.90
CA TYR A 108 -2.45 7.00 12.23
C TYR A 108 -2.30 6.09 13.45
N LEU A 109 -1.17 5.41 13.60
CA LEU A 109 -0.99 4.42 14.68
C LEU A 109 -0.69 5.06 16.04
N TYR A 110 -0.08 6.24 16.06
CA TYR A 110 0.37 6.91 17.28
C TYR A 110 -0.33 8.24 17.57
N SER A 111 -1.31 8.65 16.76
CA SER A 111 -2.20 9.75 17.15
C SER A 111 -3.12 9.27 18.26
N LYS A 112 -2.97 9.88 19.44
CA LYS A 112 -3.94 9.82 20.53
C LYS A 112 -4.98 10.93 20.37
#